data_AF-A0A392RGS9-F1
#
_entry.id   AF-A0A392RGS9-F1
#
_cell.length_a   1.000
_cell.length_b   1.000
_cell.length_c   1.000
_cell.angle_alpha   90.00
_cell.angle_beta   90.00
_cell.angle_gamma   90.00
#
_symmetry.space_group_name_H-M   'P 1'
#
loop_
_entity.id
_entity.type
_entity.pdbx_description
1 polymer ?
#
loop_
_entity_poly.entity_id
_entity_poly.type
_entity_poly.pdbx_seq_one_letter_code
_entity_poly.pdbx_strand_id
1 'polypeptide(L)'
;RRIPQQTVGVQLTENEKKTVDELKLKDLKVKNYLFQAIDRAVLETILKKETSKEIWDSLKQKYKGTARVKRAQLQALRRDWEILHMKNGESVND
;
A
#
# COMPACT_ATOMS: atom_id res chain seq x y z
N ARG A 1 -3.42 -14.59 59.16
CA ARG A 1 -3.36 -15.26 57.84
C ARG A 1 -3.20 -14.19 56.77
N ARG A 2 -2.01 -14.03 56.17
CA ARG A 2 -1.82 -13.19 54.98
C ARG A 2 -2.02 -14.07 53.74
N ILE A 3 -2.87 -13.62 52.82
CA ILE A 3 -3.06 -14.23 51.51
C ILE A 3 -2.03 -13.56 50.58
N PRO A 4 -1.15 -14.28 49.88
CA PRO A 4 -0.35 -13.66 48.84
C PRO A 4 -1.19 -13.47 47.59
N GLN A 5 -1.45 -12.22 47.23
CA GLN A 5 -1.96 -11.86 45.91
C GLN A 5 -0.87 -12.12 44.88
N GLN A 6 -1.02 -13.19 44.10
CA GLN A 6 -0.30 -13.33 42.83
C GLN A 6 -0.75 -12.21 41.91
N THR A 7 0.13 -11.25 41.66
CA THR A 7 0.06 -10.36 40.52
C THR A 7 0.17 -11.23 39.26
N VAL A 8 -0.96 -11.49 38.61
CA VAL A 8 -1.01 -12.12 37.28
C VAL A 8 -0.48 -11.09 36.28
N GLY A 9 0.84 -10.92 36.27
CA GLY A 9 1.55 -10.34 35.15
C GLY A 9 1.42 -11.32 34.01
N VAL A 10 0.66 -10.95 32.98
CA VAL A 10 0.46 -11.70 31.74
C VAL A 10 1.82 -12.01 31.13
N GLN A 11 2.38 -13.18 31.46
CA GLN A 11 3.51 -13.73 30.75
C GLN A 11 2.97 -14.24 29.42
N LEU A 12 3.13 -13.45 28.35
CA LEU A 12 2.98 -13.99 26.99
C LEU A 12 3.89 -15.21 26.86
N THR A 13 3.27 -16.34 26.52
CA THR A 13 3.97 -17.59 26.30
C THR A 13 5.03 -17.40 25.21
N GLU A 14 6.13 -18.14 25.29
CA GLU A 14 7.26 -17.98 24.36
C GLU A 14 6.85 -18.15 22.88
N ASN A 15 5.83 -18.97 22.63
CA ASN A 15 5.22 -19.16 21.32
C ASN A 15 4.52 -17.89 20.82
N GLU A 16 3.76 -17.20 21.67
CA GLU A 16 3.11 -15.94 21.30
C GLU A 16 4.15 -14.86 20.96
N LYS A 17 5.26 -14.79 21.72
CA LYS A 17 6.36 -13.86 21.40
C LYS A 17 6.98 -14.14 20.04
N LYS A 18 7.30 -15.41 19.75
CA LYS A 18 7.85 -15.81 18.43
C LYS A 18 6.91 -15.43 17.29
N THR A 19 5.61 -15.66 17.45
CA THR A 19 4.63 -15.28 16.41
C THR A 19 4.56 -13.76 16.18
N VAL A 20 4.62 -12.96 17.25
CA VAL A 20 4.64 -11.49 17.14
C VAL A 20 5.88 -11.00 16.41
N ASP A 21 7.06 -11.57 16.70
CA ASP A 21 8.30 -11.18 16.05
C ASP A 21 8.34 -11.58 14.57
N GLU A 22 7.78 -12.75 14.23
CA GLU A 22 7.61 -13.16 12.83
C GLU A 22 6.67 -12.22 12.06
N LEU A 23 5.56 -11.80 12.67
CA LEU A 23 4.63 -10.85 12.06
C LEU A 23 5.28 -9.48 11.84
N LYS A 24 6.06 -9.00 12.81
CA LYS A 24 6.85 -7.77 12.67
C LYS A 24 7.87 -7.87 11.55
N LEU A 25 8.58 -9.00 11.44
CA LEU A 25 9.55 -9.20 10.38
C LEU A 25 8.89 -9.21 8.99
N LYS A 26 7.73 -9.84 8.87
CA LYS A 26 6.92 -9.81 7.64
C LYS A 26 6.47 -8.39 7.31
N ASP A 27 5.99 -7.64 8.29
CA ASP A 27 5.60 -6.23 8.10
C ASP A 27 6.78 -5.37 7.63
N LEU A 28 7.96 -5.50 8.25
CA LEU A 28 9.17 -4.78 7.83
C LEU A 28 9.58 -5.10 6.38
N LYS A 29 9.48 -6.36 5.96
CA LYS A 29 9.75 -6.75 4.57
C LYS A 29 8.78 -6.06 3.60
N VAL A 30 7.49 -6.08 3.90
CA VAL A 30 6.48 -5.42 3.04
C VAL A 30 6.72 -3.91 2.98
N LYS A 31 7.04 -3.25 4.10
CA LYS A 31 7.42 -1.83 4.11
C LYS A 31 8.62 -1.55 3.22
N ASN A 32 9.66 -2.38 3.29
CA ASN A 32 10.86 -2.19 2.48
C ASN A 32 10.52 -2.24 0.98
N TYR A 33 9.75 -3.24 0.54
CA TYR A 33 9.30 -3.31 -0.85
C TYR A 33 8.44 -2.12 -1.27
N LEU A 34 7.52 -1.67 -0.41
CA LEU A 34 6.71 -0.49 -0.68
C LEU A 34 7.59 0.76 -0.84
N PHE A 35 8.58 0.97 0.03
CA PHE A 35 9.49 2.11 -0.07
C PHE A 35 10.37 2.09 -1.33
N GLN A 36 10.71 0.91 -1.85
CA GLN A 36 11.41 0.80 -3.13
C GLN A 36 10.51 1.12 -4.33
N ALA A 37 9.21 0.84 -4.24
CA ALA A 37 8.27 1.00 -5.34
C ALA A 37 7.59 2.38 -5.40
N ILE A 38 7.76 3.22 -4.38
CA ILE A 38 7.03 4.48 -4.22
C ILE A 38 7.96 5.68 -4.38
N ASP A 39 7.53 6.67 -5.15
CA ASP A 39 8.25 7.93 -5.33
C ASP A 39 8.42 8.72 -4.03
N ARG A 40 9.52 9.48 -3.95
CA ARG A 40 9.92 10.22 -2.74
C ARG A 40 8.87 11.22 -2.26
N ALA A 41 8.16 11.89 -3.18
CA ALA A 41 7.07 12.80 -2.85
C ALA A 41 5.86 12.10 -2.20
N VAL A 42 5.66 10.82 -2.52
CA VAL A 42 4.58 10.00 -1.97
C VAL A 42 5.02 9.40 -0.65
N LEU A 43 6.28 9.01 -0.52
CA LEU A 43 6.91 8.54 0.70
C LEU A 43 6.76 9.55 1.86
N GLU A 44 7.01 10.84 1.63
CA GLU A 44 6.87 11.89 2.65
C GLU A 44 5.43 12.00 3.19
N THR A 45 4.43 11.77 2.35
CA THR A 45 3.03 11.77 2.79
C THR A 45 2.64 10.56 3.64
N ILE A 46 3.42 9.49 3.61
CA ILE A 46 3.07 8.20 4.22
C ILE A 46 3.97 7.85 5.43
N LEU A 47 5.06 8.59 5.64
CA LEU A 47 6.03 8.39 6.74
C LEU A 47 5.43 8.40 8.16
N LYS A 48 4.19 8.88 8.33
CA LYS A 48 3.46 8.88 9.60
C LYS A 48 2.69 7.58 9.90
N LYS A 49 2.77 6.54 9.06
CA LYS A 49 1.99 5.29 9.20
C LYS A 49 2.83 4.18 9.81
N GLU A 50 2.24 3.44 10.75
CA GLU A 50 2.96 2.47 11.58
C GLU A 50 2.96 1.06 11.01
N THR A 51 2.02 0.69 10.12
CA THR A 51 1.91 -0.67 9.56
C THR A 51 1.88 -0.66 8.04
N SER A 52 2.37 -1.74 7.40
CA SER A 52 2.32 -1.87 5.94
C SER A 52 0.91 -1.78 5.39
N LYS A 53 -0.06 -2.28 6.15
CA LYS A 53 -1.48 -2.21 5.81
C LYS A 53 -1.96 -0.77 5.72
N GLU A 54 -1.61 0.07 6.70
CA GLU A 54 -1.98 1.49 6.67
C GLU A 54 -1.34 2.25 5.51
N ILE A 55 -0.09 1.91 5.18
CA ILE A 55 0.63 2.46 4.02
C ILE A 55 -0.13 2.08 2.74
N TRP A 56 -0.45 0.80 2.57
CA TRP A 56 -1.20 0.28 1.42
C TRP A 56 -2.60 0.90 1.29
N ASP A 57 -3.35 0.99 2.38
CA ASP A 57 -4.69 1.57 2.39
C ASP A 57 -4.64 3.08 2.09
N SER A 58 -3.63 3.79 2.60
CA SER A 58 -3.42 5.22 2.30
C SER A 58 -3.10 5.44 0.82
N LEU A 59 -2.23 4.61 0.23
CA LEU A 59 -1.97 4.63 -1.22
C LEU A 59 -3.25 4.37 -2.00
N LYS A 60 -3.99 3.33 -1.62
CA LYS A 60 -5.25 2.97 -2.27
C LYS A 60 -6.26 4.10 -2.20
N GLN A 61 -6.32 4.87 -1.10
CA GLN A 61 -7.20 6.04 -0.99
C GLN A 61 -6.71 7.23 -1.82
N LYS A 62 -5.40 7.56 -1.73
CA LYS A 62 -4.78 8.66 -2.48
C LYS A 62 -4.96 8.48 -4.00
N TYR A 63 -4.79 7.25 -4.48
CA TYR A 63 -4.88 6.89 -5.90
C TYR A 63 -6.21 6.26 -6.30
N LYS A 64 -7.18 6.16 -5.38
CA LYS A 64 -8.49 5.53 -5.67
C LYS A 64 -9.17 6.19 -6.86
N GLY A 65 -8.90 7.49 -7.05
CA GLY A 65 -9.58 8.37 -8.00
C GLY A 65 -11.06 8.50 -7.64
N THR A 66 -11.64 9.69 -7.73
CA THR A 66 -13.10 9.80 -7.67
C THR A 66 -13.70 9.19 -8.93
N ALA A 67 -14.98 8.76 -8.88
CA ALA A 67 -15.69 8.30 -10.08
C ALA A 67 -15.62 9.34 -11.22
N ARG A 68 -15.58 10.63 -10.86
CA ARG A 68 -15.37 11.75 -11.78
C ARG A 68 -13.98 11.74 -12.42
N VAL A 69 -12.90 11.53 -11.65
CA VAL A 69 -11.52 11.45 -12.18
C VAL A 69 -11.35 10.26 -13.11
N LYS A 70 -11.89 9.08 -12.74
CA LYS A 70 -11.86 7.89 -13.61
C LYS A 70 -12.60 8.13 -14.92
N ARG A 71 -13.78 8.77 -14.85
CA ARG A 71 -14.54 9.13 -16.05
C ARG A 71 -13.77 10.14 -16.92
N ALA A 72 -13.10 11.12 -16.31
CA ALA A 72 -12.29 12.08 -17.05
C ALA A 72 -11.10 11.41 -17.76
N GLN A 73 -10.37 10.51 -17.09
CA GLN A 73 -9.30 9.73 -17.71
C GLN A 73 -9.81 8.86 -18.87
N LEU A 74 -10.95 8.19 -18.69
CA LEU A 74 -11.55 7.39 -19.76
C LEU A 74 -11.95 8.25 -20.96
N GLN A 75 -12.50 9.44 -20.72
CA GLN A 75 -12.86 10.38 -21.79
C GLN A 75 -11.63 10.93 -22.49
N ALA A 76 -10.53 11.19 -21.78
CA ALA A 76 -9.26 11.57 -22.40
C ALA A 76 -8.74 10.46 -23.33
N LEU A 77 -8.66 9.21 -22.86
CA LEU A 77 -8.25 8.08 -23.69
C LEU A 77 -9.15 7.88 -24.91
N ARG A 78 -10.47 8.06 -24.77
CA ARG A 78 -11.40 7.98 -25.90
C ARG A 78 -11.11 9.06 -26.94
N ARG A 79 -10.89 10.30 -26.51
CA ARG A 79 -10.51 11.38 -27.42
C ARG A 79 -9.19 11.11 -28.10
N ASP A 80 -8.18 10.68 -27.35
CA ASP A 80 -6.86 10.34 -27.89
C ASP A 80 -6.97 9.25 -28.96
N TRP A 81 -7.84 8.25 -28.73
CA TRP A 81 -8.12 7.19 -29.71
C TRP A 81 -8.91 7.71 -30.92
N GLU A 82 -9.92 8.56 -30.72
CA GLU A 82 -10.71 9.15 -31.81
C GLU A 82 -9.87 10.02 -32.75
N ILE A 83 -8.84 10.71 -32.21
CA ILE A 83 -7.92 11.53 -33.01
C ILE A 83 -6.69 10.74 -33.51
N LEU A 84 -6.54 9.49 -33.05
CA LEU A 84 -5.45 8.62 -33.47
C LEU A 84 -5.67 8.24 -34.93
N HIS A 85 -4.84 8.80 -35.80
CA HIS A 85 -4.77 8.45 -37.20
C HIS A 85 -3.35 8.01 -37.53
N MET A 86 -3.24 7.04 -38.44
CA MET A 86 -1.95 6.64 -38.97
C MET A 86 -1.34 7.79 -39.76
N LYS A 87 -0.05 8.05 -39.54
CA LYS A 87 0.71 8.98 -40.36
C LYS A 87 1.11 8.31 -41.67
N ASN A 88 1.42 9.12 -42.68
CA ASN A 88 1.95 8.60 -43.95
C ASN A 88 3.21 7.76 -43.70
N GLY A 89 3.17 6.48 -44.06
CA GLY A 89 4.27 5.53 -43.92
C GLY A 89 4.20 4.65 -42.66
N GLU A 90 3.23 4.84 -41.77
CA GLU A 90 2.94 3.86 -40.72
C GLU A 90 2.17 2.67 -41.31
N SER A 91 2.55 1.44 -40.95
CA SER A 91 1.86 0.21 -41.33
C SER A 91 1.54 -0.60 -40.08
N VAL A 92 0.39 -1.28 -40.07
CA VAL A 92 0.06 -2.23 -39.02
C VAL A 92 0.76 -3.55 -39.36
N ASN A 93 1.62 -4.05 -38.47
CA ASN A 93 2.12 -5.42 -38.54
C ASN A 93 1.15 -6.35 -37.79
N ASP A 94 0.97 -7.57 -38.31
CA ASP A 94 0.21 -8.65 -37.66
C ASP A 94 0.90 -9.16 -36.38
#